data_AF-A0A7A6PXI1-F1
#
_entry.id   AF-A0A7A6PXI1-F1
#
_cell.length_a   1.000
_cell.length_b   1.000
_cell.length_c   1.000
_cell.angle_alpha   90.00
_cell.angle_beta   90.00
_cell.angle_gamma   90.00
#
_symmetry.space_group_name_H-M   'P 1'
#
loop_
_entity.id
_entity.type
_entity.pdbx_description
1 polymer ?
#
loop_
_entity_poly.entity_id
_entity_poly.type
_entity_poly.pdbx_seq_one_letter_code
_entity_poly.pdbx_strand_id
1 'polypeptide(L)'
;IYERQPGGTIEGFLARSKEIFGVIPDFNLKDGARQVSVTRPLPSLPGRDEAVPAPSEQLMRVFTWFQKKQLTPAINEIAIPEPLPGNDGEPAPVQKWKEYQFSLSTPVNPDEFFPLLQDTGVRLSNIHFELNGGTFSYSSEGHIYASK
;
A
#
# COMPACT_ATOMS: atom_id res chain seq x y z
N ILE A 1 12.28 -0.70 -4.16
CA ILE A 1 13.62 -1.06 -4.72
C ILE A 1 14.64 -0.73 -3.64
N TYR A 2 15.52 -1.66 -3.27
CA TYR A 2 16.52 -1.44 -2.22
C TYR A 2 17.87 -1.05 -2.84
N GLU A 3 18.58 -0.10 -2.24
CA GLU A 3 19.93 0.32 -2.64
C GLU A 3 21.04 -0.31 -1.79
N ARG A 4 22.11 -0.78 -2.45
CA ARG A 4 23.26 -1.38 -1.77
C ARG A 4 24.02 -0.37 -0.88
N GLN A 5 24.08 -0.64 0.42
CA GLN A 5 24.86 0.12 1.39
C GLN A 5 26.39 -0.14 1.25
N PRO A 6 27.26 0.81 1.68
CA PRO A 6 28.71 0.60 1.70
C PRO A 6 29.11 -0.69 2.43
N GLY A 7 29.99 -1.49 1.82
CA GLY A 7 30.42 -2.78 2.37
C GLY A 7 29.48 -3.97 2.13
N GLY A 8 28.24 -3.74 1.68
CA GLY A 8 27.32 -4.82 1.32
C GLY A 8 27.73 -5.51 0.01
N THR A 9 27.61 -6.84 -0.08
CA THR A 9 27.91 -7.60 -1.32
C THR A 9 26.64 -8.24 -1.87
N ILE A 10 26.65 -8.54 -3.18
CA ILE A 10 25.55 -9.27 -3.86
C ILE A 10 25.35 -10.64 -3.18
N GLU A 11 26.44 -11.35 -2.89
CA GLU A 11 26.44 -12.65 -2.24
C GLU A 11 25.84 -12.58 -0.83
N GLY A 12 26.19 -11.56 -0.05
CA GLY A 12 25.64 -11.33 1.27
C GLY A 12 24.13 -11.06 1.22
N PHE A 13 23.68 -10.22 0.29
CA PHE A 13 22.26 -9.96 0.10
C PHE A 13 21.50 -11.22 -0.37
N LEU A 14 22.07 -11.99 -1.29
CA LEU A 14 21.50 -13.25 -1.77
C LEU A 14 21.34 -14.27 -0.63
N ALA A 15 22.37 -14.45 0.19
CA ALA A 15 22.34 -15.36 1.34
C ALA A 15 21.23 -14.94 2.33
N ARG A 16 21.17 -13.64 2.65
CA ARG A 16 20.18 -13.11 3.59
C ARG A 16 18.75 -13.17 3.04
N SER A 17 18.56 -12.92 1.75
CA SER A 17 17.25 -13.02 1.09
C SER A 17 16.72 -14.46 1.12
N LYS A 18 17.58 -15.45 0.92
CA LYS A 18 17.21 -16.86 1.06
C LYS A 18 16.84 -17.21 2.50
N GLU A 19 17.62 -16.73 3.47
CA GLU A 19 17.38 -17.01 4.88
C GLU A 19 16.08 -16.37 5.40
N ILE A 20 15.84 -15.10 5.09
CA ILE A 20 14.71 -14.34 5.62
C ILE A 20 13.44 -14.52 4.80
N PHE A 21 13.55 -14.52 3.47
CA PHE A 21 12.40 -14.49 2.58
C PHE A 21 12.18 -15.80 1.81
N GLY A 22 13.17 -16.71 1.81
CA GLY A 22 13.08 -17.96 1.05
C GLY A 22 13.09 -17.77 -0.47
N VAL A 23 13.51 -16.60 -0.97
CA VAL A 23 13.47 -16.29 -2.42
C VAL A 23 14.82 -15.82 -2.94
N ILE A 24 15.05 -16.08 -4.23
CA ILE A 24 16.18 -15.54 -4.97
C ILE A 24 15.78 -14.14 -5.48
N PRO A 25 16.49 -13.07 -5.07
CA PRO A 25 16.21 -11.72 -5.52
C PRO A 25 16.62 -11.50 -6.98
N ASP A 26 15.96 -10.57 -7.65
CA ASP A 26 16.32 -10.08 -8.98
C ASP A 26 17.25 -8.85 -8.85
N PHE A 27 18.48 -8.99 -9.35
CA PHE A 27 19.49 -7.94 -9.28
C PHE A 27 19.57 -7.21 -10.61
N ASN A 28 19.57 -5.87 -10.56
CA ASN A 28 19.88 -5.08 -11.74
C ASN A 28 21.41 -5.10 -12.00
N LEU A 29 21.91 -6.15 -12.64
CA LEU A 29 23.33 -6.31 -12.93
C LEU A 29 23.89 -5.25 -13.90
N LYS A 30 23.03 -4.67 -14.76
CA LYS A 30 23.43 -3.60 -15.69
C LYS A 30 23.82 -2.31 -14.95
N ASP A 31 23.22 -2.07 -13.79
CA ASP A 31 23.52 -0.95 -12.90
C ASP A 31 24.46 -1.36 -11.75
N GLY A 32 25.36 -2.32 -12.00
CA GLY A 32 26.32 -2.80 -11.00
C GLY A 32 25.69 -3.43 -9.76
N ALA A 33 24.47 -3.97 -9.89
CA ALA A 33 23.68 -4.56 -8.80
C ALA A 33 23.44 -3.61 -7.62
N ARG A 34 23.37 -2.30 -7.89
CA ARG A 34 23.03 -1.29 -6.88
C ARG A 34 21.58 -1.37 -6.47
N GLN A 35 20.71 -1.83 -7.37
CA GLN A 35 19.29 -2.03 -7.16
C GLN A 35 18.93 -3.51 -7.17
N VAL A 36 18.06 -3.89 -6.25
CA VAL A 36 17.56 -5.26 -6.10
C VAL A 36 16.07 -5.29 -5.79
N SER A 37 15.39 -6.28 -6.36
CA SER A 37 13.96 -6.54 -6.17
C SER A 37 13.73 -7.93 -5.59
N VAL A 38 12.86 -8.02 -4.59
CA VAL A 38 12.46 -9.27 -3.93
C VAL A 38 10.95 -9.41 -4.12
N THR A 39 10.54 -10.27 -5.04
CA THR A 39 9.11 -10.50 -5.30
C THR A 39 8.60 -11.65 -4.45
N ARG A 40 7.50 -11.44 -3.74
CA ARG A 40 6.79 -12.49 -3.00
C ARG A 40 5.32 -12.49 -3.38
N PRO A 41 4.70 -13.68 -3.54
CA PRO A 41 3.26 -13.74 -3.67
C PRO A 41 2.61 -13.22 -2.39
N LEU A 42 1.59 -12.37 -2.55
CA LEU A 42 0.73 -12.04 -1.43
C LEU A 42 -0.01 -13.31 -0.97
N PRO A 43 -0.23 -13.49 0.33
CA PRO A 43 -1.05 -14.60 0.80
C PRO A 43 -2.45 -14.47 0.19
N SER A 44 -3.05 -15.60 -0.18
CA SER A 44 -4.48 -15.61 -0.53
C SER A 44 -5.27 -15.29 0.74
N LEU A 45 -5.97 -14.16 0.71
CA LEU A 45 -6.92 -13.79 1.74
C LEU A 45 -8.32 -14.13 1.22
N PRO A 46 -9.20 -14.73 2.03
CA PRO A 46 -10.57 -14.96 1.62
C PRO A 46 -11.22 -13.63 1.26
N GLY A 47 -11.75 -13.54 0.04
CA GLY A 47 -12.61 -12.42 -0.33
C GLY A 47 -13.85 -12.44 0.57
N ARG A 48 -14.18 -11.29 1.14
CA ARG A 48 -15.43 -11.08 1.88
C ARG A 48 -16.08 -9.80 1.41
N ASP A 49 -17.40 -9.78 1.41
CA ASP A 49 -18.13 -8.54 1.28
C ASP A 49 -17.96 -7.72 2.55
N GLU A 50 -17.58 -6.45 2.39
CA GLU A 50 -17.45 -5.51 3.49
C GLU A 50 -18.59 -4.51 3.46
N ALA A 51 -19.35 -4.44 4.55
CA ALA A 51 -20.33 -3.39 4.76
C ALA A 51 -19.58 -2.09 5.08
N VAL A 52 -19.24 -1.33 4.04
CA VAL A 52 -18.55 -0.06 4.17
C VAL A 52 -19.52 1.06 4.59
N PRO A 53 -19.13 1.96 5.51
CA PRO A 53 -19.95 3.09 5.93
C PRO A 53 -20.23 4.11 4.80
N ALA A 54 -21.18 5.01 5.06
CA ALA A 54 -21.44 6.15 4.20
C ALA A 54 -20.20 7.09 4.12
N PRO A 55 -20.04 7.89 3.05
CA PRO A 55 -18.78 8.59 2.78
C PRO A 55 -18.31 9.51 3.91
N SER A 56 -19.21 10.31 4.49
CA SER A 56 -18.86 11.20 5.60
C SER A 56 -18.43 10.43 6.85
N GLU A 57 -19.13 9.35 7.19
CA GLU A 57 -18.78 8.51 8.35
C GLU A 57 -17.44 7.81 8.15
N GLN A 58 -17.21 7.25 6.96
CA GLN A 58 -15.97 6.58 6.61
C GLN A 58 -14.77 7.53 6.68
N LEU A 59 -14.87 8.71 6.06
CA LEU A 59 -13.81 9.70 6.09
C LEU A 59 -13.56 10.21 7.51
N MET A 60 -14.61 10.50 8.29
CA MET A 60 -14.46 10.90 9.70
C MET A 60 -13.74 9.82 10.51
N ARG A 61 -14.07 8.54 10.32
CA ARG A 61 -13.40 7.42 11.00
C ARG A 61 -11.91 7.38 10.65
N VAL A 62 -11.58 7.48 9.37
CA VAL A 62 -10.20 7.43 8.89
C VAL A 62 -9.41 8.65 9.36
N PHE A 63 -9.95 9.86 9.24
CA PHE A 63 -9.28 11.07 9.74
C PHE A 63 -9.05 11.00 11.25
N THR A 64 -10.07 10.60 12.02
CA THR A 64 -9.95 10.44 13.48
C THR A 64 -8.83 9.46 13.84
N TRP A 65 -8.69 8.37 13.07
CA TRP A 65 -7.63 7.39 13.28
C TRP A 65 -6.24 8.00 13.12
N PHE A 66 -5.99 8.65 11.99
CA PHE A 66 -4.70 9.29 11.72
C PHE A 66 -4.42 10.43 12.71
N GLN A 67 -5.41 11.24 13.05
CA GLN A 67 -5.28 12.34 14.01
C GLN A 67 -4.91 11.84 15.42
N LYS A 68 -5.43 10.70 15.88
CA LYS A 68 -5.00 10.07 17.15
C LYS A 68 -3.52 9.70 17.17
N LYS A 69 -2.92 9.53 16.00
CA LYS A 69 -1.48 9.27 15.81
C LYS A 69 -0.70 10.53 15.43
N GLN A 70 -1.34 11.70 15.46
CA GLN A 70 -0.76 12.98 15.04
C GLN A 70 -0.31 12.97 13.57
N LEU A 71 -1.04 12.22 12.73
CA LEU A 71 -0.79 12.09 11.30
C LEU A 71 -1.91 12.78 10.52
N THR A 72 -1.55 13.36 9.38
CA THR A 72 -2.48 14.05 8.48
C THR A 72 -2.26 13.54 7.06
N PRO A 73 -3.03 12.55 6.59
CA PRO A 73 -2.92 12.07 5.22
C PRO A 73 -3.51 13.10 4.25
N ALA A 74 -2.95 13.16 3.04
CA ALA A 74 -3.64 13.77 1.91
C ALA A 74 -4.67 12.76 1.38
N ILE A 75 -5.90 13.22 1.10
CA ILE A 75 -6.99 12.37 0.62
C ILE A 75 -7.66 13.04 -0.58
N ASN A 76 -7.89 12.27 -1.65
CA ASN A 76 -8.54 12.72 -2.88
C ASN A 76 -9.64 11.73 -3.27
N GLU A 77 -10.82 12.23 -3.66
CA GLU A 77 -11.88 11.39 -4.23
C GLU A 77 -11.48 10.93 -5.64
N ILE A 78 -11.65 9.65 -5.92
CA ILE A 78 -11.43 9.07 -7.26
C ILE A 78 -12.75 9.12 -8.01
N ALA A 79 -12.72 9.69 -9.20
CA ALA A 79 -13.88 9.76 -10.08
C ALA A 79 -14.33 8.34 -10.47
N ILE A 80 -15.64 8.11 -10.44
CA ILE A 80 -16.22 6.85 -10.93
C ILE A 80 -15.99 6.82 -12.45
N PRO A 81 -15.32 5.79 -12.98
CA PRO A 81 -15.07 5.70 -14.41
C PRO A 81 -16.41 5.61 -15.18
N GLU A 82 -16.44 6.20 -16.37
CA GLU A 82 -17.59 6.05 -17.25
C GLU A 82 -17.76 4.57 -17.65
N PRO A 83 -19.00 4.09 -17.80
CA PRO A 83 -19.23 2.72 -18.21
C PRO A 83 -18.61 2.48 -19.59
N LEU A 84 -17.73 1.48 -19.68
CA LEU A 84 -17.15 1.09 -20.97
C LEU A 84 -18.23 0.44 -21.84
N PRO A 85 -18.23 0.71 -23.16
CA PRO A 85 -19.11 0.00 -24.07
C PRO A 85 -18.66 -1.46 -24.18
N GLY A 86 -19.47 -2.41 -23.71
CA GLY A 86 -19.19 -3.83 -23.91
C GLY A 86 -19.95 -4.77 -22.98
N ASN A 87 -20.99 -5.41 -23.54
CA ASN A 87 -21.31 -6.84 -23.46
C ASN A 87 -22.74 -7.01 -24.05
N ASP A 88 -22.87 -7.43 -25.31
CA ASP A 88 -24.06 -8.05 -25.94
C ASP A 88 -25.47 -7.69 -25.41
N GLY A 89 -25.76 -6.42 -25.08
CA GLY A 89 -27.06 -5.96 -24.58
C GLY A 89 -27.27 -5.95 -23.05
N GLU A 90 -26.27 -6.34 -22.25
CA GLU A 90 -26.31 -6.24 -20.79
C GLU A 90 -25.88 -4.83 -20.31
N PRO A 91 -26.56 -4.24 -19.30
CA PRO A 91 -26.13 -2.98 -18.72
C PRO A 91 -24.77 -3.14 -18.02
N ALA A 92 -23.89 -2.17 -18.20
CA ALA A 92 -22.61 -2.13 -17.51
C ALA A 92 -22.80 -2.18 -15.97
N PRO A 93 -21.92 -2.89 -15.24
CA PRO A 93 -22.01 -2.96 -13.79
C PRO A 93 -21.91 -1.56 -13.18
N VAL A 94 -22.92 -1.20 -12.37
CA VAL A 94 -22.94 0.09 -11.69
C VAL A 94 -22.13 0.00 -10.41
N GLN A 95 -21.09 0.81 -10.31
CA GLN A 95 -20.31 0.98 -9.09
C GLN A 95 -21.20 1.53 -7.95
N LYS A 96 -21.39 0.72 -6.89
CA LYS A 96 -22.22 1.05 -5.71
C LYS A 96 -21.40 1.61 -4.54
N TRP A 97 -20.15 1.98 -4.77
CA TRP A 97 -19.24 2.53 -3.77
C TRP A 97 -18.56 3.80 -4.29
N LYS A 98 -18.14 4.64 -3.35
CA LYS A 98 -17.16 5.70 -3.60
C LYS A 98 -15.76 5.22 -3.24
N GLU A 99 -14.77 5.80 -3.91
CA GLU A 99 -13.36 5.52 -3.66
C GLU A 99 -12.61 6.82 -3.42
N TYR A 100 -11.73 6.79 -2.43
CA TYR A 100 -10.80 7.86 -2.12
C TYR A 100 -9.40 7.29 -2.07
N GLN A 101 -8.44 7.97 -2.67
CA GLN A 101 -7.03 7.65 -2.51
C GLN A 101 -6.44 8.48 -1.37
N PHE A 102 -5.63 7.86 -0.53
CA PHE A 102 -4.83 8.56 0.47
C PHE A 102 -3.34 8.38 0.24
N SER A 103 -2.58 9.40 0.65
CA SER A 103 -1.13 9.33 0.78
C SER A 103 -0.67 9.92 2.10
N LEU A 104 0.37 9.34 2.69
CA LEU A 104 0.91 9.74 3.98
C LEU A 104 2.43 9.58 3.97
N SER A 105 3.14 10.61 4.42
CA SER A 105 4.58 10.54 4.72
C SER A 105 4.81 10.76 6.20
N THR A 106 5.60 9.90 6.83
CA THR A 106 5.80 9.89 8.30
C THR A 106 7.12 9.23 8.69
N PRO A 107 7.76 9.63 9.80
CA PRO A 107 8.86 8.86 10.40
C PRO A 107 8.38 7.64 11.20
N VAL A 108 7.07 7.50 11.43
CA VAL A 108 6.48 6.40 12.20
C VAL A 108 6.35 5.17 11.33
N ASN A 109 6.77 4.00 11.83
CA ASN A 109 6.66 2.75 11.09
C ASN A 109 5.18 2.40 10.82
N PRO A 110 4.78 2.10 9.56
CA PRO A 110 3.44 1.66 9.17
C PRO A 110 2.85 0.55 10.05
N ASP A 111 3.68 -0.37 10.52
CA ASP A 111 3.26 -1.50 11.37
C ASP A 111 2.71 -1.05 12.73
N GLU A 112 3.05 0.15 13.19
CA GLU A 112 2.58 0.68 14.49
C GLU A 112 1.15 1.21 14.45
N PHE A 113 0.58 1.47 13.26
CA PHE A 113 -0.71 2.13 13.15
C PHE A 113 -1.68 1.57 12.11
N PHE A 114 -1.24 0.87 11.06
CA PHE A 114 -2.19 0.27 10.11
C PHE A 114 -2.90 -0.99 10.62
N PRO A 115 -2.25 -1.93 11.34
CA PRO A 115 -2.93 -3.13 11.86
C PRO A 115 -4.09 -2.82 12.83
N LEU A 116 -4.13 -1.61 13.37
CA LEU A 116 -5.13 -1.18 14.35
C LEU A 116 -6.23 -0.29 13.73
N LEU A 117 -6.06 0.16 12.48
CA LEU A 117 -7.11 0.82 11.74
C LEU A 117 -8.17 -0.24 11.43
N GLN A 118 -9.36 -0.11 12.04
CA GLN A 118 -10.49 -1.01 11.80
C GLN A 118 -10.69 -1.17 10.28
N ASP A 119 -10.52 -2.40 9.80
CA ASP A 119 -10.12 -2.77 8.43
C ASP A 119 -11.17 -2.54 7.34
N THR A 120 -12.34 -2.04 7.72
CA THR A 120 -13.51 -2.00 6.84
C THR A 120 -13.36 -0.91 5.79
N GLY A 121 -13.20 -1.31 4.52
CA GLY A 121 -13.09 -0.41 3.40
C GLY A 121 -11.81 0.42 3.40
N VAL A 122 -10.69 -0.05 3.96
CA VAL A 122 -9.37 0.59 3.79
C VAL A 122 -8.37 -0.43 3.30
N ARG A 123 -7.59 -0.08 2.27
CA ARG A 123 -6.57 -0.94 1.67
C ARG A 123 -5.29 -0.18 1.42
N LEU A 124 -4.15 -0.75 1.81
CA LEU A 124 -2.84 -0.26 1.40
C LEU A 124 -2.54 -0.75 0.00
N SER A 125 -2.04 0.15 -0.85
CA SER A 125 -1.58 -0.17 -2.20
C SER A 125 -0.06 -0.10 -2.30
N ASN A 126 0.58 0.77 -1.51
CA ASN A 126 2.02 0.94 -1.52
C ASN A 126 2.56 1.33 -0.15
N ILE A 127 3.73 0.78 0.20
CA ILE A 127 4.56 1.25 1.31
C ILE A 127 5.97 1.38 0.77
N HIS A 128 6.55 2.57 0.91
CA HIS A 128 7.94 2.85 0.61
C HIS A 128 8.63 3.35 1.88
N PHE A 129 9.91 3.02 2.01
CA PHE A 129 10.73 3.50 3.11
C PHE A 129 12.14 3.78 2.64
N GLU A 130 12.76 4.77 3.27
CA GLU A 130 14.14 5.14 3.01
C GLU A 130 14.90 5.21 4.34
N LEU A 131 16.14 4.74 4.32
CA LEU A 131 17.06 4.85 5.45
C LEU A 131 18.10 5.91 5.12
N ASN A 132 17.98 7.08 5.75
CA ASN A 132 18.88 8.22 5.53
C ASN A 132 19.60 8.52 6.84
N GLY A 133 20.93 8.30 6.87
CA GLY A 133 21.76 8.64 8.04
C GLY A 133 21.34 7.99 9.36
N GLY A 134 20.73 6.79 9.31
CA GLY A 134 20.25 6.06 10.49
C GLY A 134 18.80 6.35 10.87
N THR A 135 18.12 7.25 10.17
CA THR A 135 16.68 7.55 10.37
C THR A 135 15.86 6.98 9.23
N PHE A 136 14.74 6.34 9.56
CA PHE A 136 13.76 5.88 8.57
C PHE A 136 12.74 6.98 8.26
N SER A 137 12.44 7.15 6.97
CA SER A 137 11.22 7.81 6.50
C SER A 137 10.34 6.79 5.82
N TYR A 138 9.03 6.91 6.01
CA TYR A 138 8.03 6.03 5.40
C TYR A 138 7.06 6.88 4.58
N SER A 139 6.68 6.37 3.42
CA SER A 139 5.51 6.83 2.68
C SER A 139 4.56 5.67 2.45
N SER A 140 3.27 5.94 2.56
CA SER A 140 2.21 4.95 2.40
C SER A 140 1.11 5.52 1.54
N GLU A 141 0.61 4.69 0.63
CA GLU A 141 -0.54 4.99 -0.22
C GLU A 141 -1.59 3.91 -0.07
N GLY A 142 -2.84 4.30 -0.27
CA GLY A 142 -3.94 3.37 -0.21
C GLY A 142 -5.26 3.96 -0.65
N HIS A 143 -6.29 3.15 -0.47
CA HIS A 143 -7.65 3.40 -0.91
C HIS A 143 -8.61 3.29 0.27
N ILE A 144 -9.61 4.15 0.28
CA ILE A 144 -10.72 4.17 1.22
C ILE A 144 -12.00 3.99 0.40
N TYR A 145 -12.78 2.98 0.74
CA TYR A 145 -14.04 2.66 0.11
C TYR A 145 -15.19 3.03 1.05
N ALA A 146 -16.23 3.63 0.49
CA ALA A 146 -17.44 4.01 1.19
C ALA A 146 -18.67 3.61 0.38
N SER A 147 -19.82 3.38 1.03
CA SER A 147 -21.06 3.07 0.32
C SER A 147 -21.54 4.31 -0.45
N LYS A 148 -22.17 4.08 -1.60
CA LYS A 148 -22.88 5.13 -2.34
C LYS A 148 -24.31 5.31 -1.83
#